data_AF-A0A9Q0G2L3-F1
#
_entry.id   AF-A0A9Q0G2L3-F1
#
_cell.length_a   1.000
_cell.length_b   1.000
_cell.length_c   1.000
_cell.angle_alpha   90.00
_cell.angle_beta   90.00
_cell.angle_gamma   90.00
#
_symmetry.space_group_name_H-M   'P 1'
#
loop_
_entity.id
_entity.type
_entity.pdbx_description
1 polymer ?
#
loop_
_entity_poly.entity_id
_entity_poly.type
_entity_poly.pdbx_seq_one_letter_code
_entity_poly.pdbx_strand_id
1 'polypeptide(L)'
;VSIIPKAILELTHDSFLSNIPRQTHPLRPKPGFSSGDEVEGLNCLSWRLAVETSNVIEWKTVPKECEGYVGNYILGDQYRKDSRMVTLEAIKFAKSLNLSGDGKDVWVFDVDETTLSNIPYYAKHGFGAEPYNSSAFNEWVLKAEAPALPETFELYKELVDLGVKIVFLTGRSDVLGRGPATVSNLKNAGYNIWEKVILKNRTIYPHPTSIFFKSSERAKLVEEGYRIVGNMGDQWSDLLGDPTGGRTFKLPDPILMSIIPNAIQELTHDSFLSNIDIPRQMHLLRPKTGFSSGDEVEGLHCLSWRLAVETNNIIKWETVPKECEGYVGNYMLGQQYRNDSRIVTREAIKYVKSLTLSGDGKDAWVFDIDETTLSNLPYYAEHGFGAEPFNKYKFLDWVLKAEAKALPETFELYEVLKDLGVKIVFLTGRTDEFDRRPATEKNLRGAGYDTWEKTSMMILVAGIKLFIHLELVQFSSNQVKGPNS
;
A
#
# COMPACT_ATOMS: atom_id res chain seq x y z
N VAL A 1 57.05 9.33 -35.10
CA VAL A 1 57.61 8.83 -33.81
C VAL A 1 56.48 8.92 -32.79
N SER A 2 55.86 7.89 -32.22
CA SER A 2 55.95 6.43 -32.33
C SER A 2 54.72 5.84 -31.60
N ILE A 3 54.08 4.82 -32.21
CA ILE A 3 53.51 3.59 -31.59
C ILE A 3 52.11 3.64 -30.91
N ILE A 4 51.21 2.85 -31.51
CA ILE A 4 49.85 2.32 -31.16
C ILE A 4 50.08 1.12 -30.16
N PRO A 5 49.16 0.55 -29.31
CA PRO A 5 47.79 0.20 -29.74
C PRO A 5 46.62 -0.10 -28.76
N LYS A 6 45.39 -0.07 -29.37
CA LYS A 6 44.21 -0.98 -29.22
C LYS A 6 43.55 -1.08 -27.82
N ALA A 7 42.23 -1.24 -27.63
CA ALA A 7 41.18 -1.81 -28.47
C ALA A 7 39.79 -1.69 -27.79
N ILE A 8 38.75 -1.66 -28.63
CA ILE A 8 37.40 -2.26 -28.46
C ILE A 8 36.44 -1.62 -27.43
N LEU A 9 35.46 -0.87 -27.95
CA LEU A 9 34.05 -1.04 -27.57
C LEU A 9 33.14 -0.62 -28.75
N GLU A 10 33.03 -1.51 -29.74
CA GLU A 10 31.93 -1.53 -30.72
C GLU A 10 31.42 -2.97 -30.76
N LEU A 11 30.11 -3.13 -31.00
CA LEU A 11 29.25 -4.33 -30.95
C LEU A 11 28.53 -4.47 -29.59
N THR A 12 27.21 -4.44 -29.46
CA THR A 12 26.11 -4.58 -30.43
C THR A 12 24.88 -3.82 -29.94
N HIS A 13 24.37 -2.91 -30.75
CA HIS A 13 22.96 -2.51 -30.71
C HIS A 13 22.12 -3.73 -31.05
N ASP A 14 21.48 -4.33 -30.05
CA ASP A 14 20.55 -5.43 -30.31
C ASP A 14 19.16 -4.90 -30.68
N SER A 15 18.55 -5.67 -31.58
CA SER A 15 17.71 -5.25 -32.70
C SER A 15 16.21 -5.39 -32.43
N PHE A 16 15.77 -5.28 -31.17
CA PHE A 16 14.37 -5.49 -30.81
C PHE A 16 13.55 -4.21 -30.58
N LEU A 17 14.19 -3.04 -30.44
CA LEU A 17 13.54 -1.78 -30.08
C LEU A 17 13.37 -0.79 -31.25
N SER A 18 13.77 -1.15 -32.47
CA SER A 18 13.81 -0.21 -33.61
C SER A 18 12.50 -0.05 -34.38
N ASN A 19 11.44 -0.81 -34.05
CA ASN A 19 10.16 -0.77 -34.78
C ASN A 19 8.97 -0.15 -34.02
N ILE A 20 9.23 0.57 -32.92
CA ILE A 20 8.18 1.33 -32.22
C ILE A 20 8.37 2.82 -32.57
N PRO A 21 7.37 3.50 -33.17
CA PRO A 21 7.49 4.92 -33.51
C PRO A 21 7.76 5.75 -32.25
N ARG A 22 8.98 6.30 -32.12
CA ARG A 22 9.32 7.25 -31.07
C ARG A 22 8.72 8.61 -31.41
N GLN A 23 7.50 8.88 -30.93
CA GLN A 23 7.06 10.26 -30.75
C GLN A 23 7.63 10.79 -29.44
N THR A 24 8.64 11.64 -29.54
CA THR A 24 9.18 12.41 -28.42
C THR A 24 8.15 13.44 -27.96
N HIS A 25 7.48 13.20 -26.83
CA HIS A 25 6.64 14.19 -26.16
C HIS A 25 7.37 14.76 -24.94
N PRO A 26 7.73 16.06 -24.94
CA PRO A 26 8.36 16.70 -23.79
C PRO A 26 7.43 16.80 -22.58
N LEU A 27 8.03 16.52 -21.42
CA LEU A 27 7.58 16.65 -20.04
C LEU A 27 6.64 17.84 -19.75
N ARG A 28 5.37 17.53 -19.49
CA ARG A 28 4.51 18.14 -18.46
C ARG A 28 3.31 17.20 -18.25
N PRO A 29 3.00 16.74 -17.02
CA PRO A 29 1.69 16.16 -16.76
C PRO A 29 0.69 17.32 -16.84
N LYS A 30 0.09 17.53 -18.02
CA LYS A 30 -1.14 18.31 -18.10
C LYS A 30 -2.25 17.49 -17.44
N PRO A 31 -3.09 18.07 -16.58
CA PRO A 31 -4.28 17.39 -16.12
C PRO A 31 -5.21 17.23 -17.32
N GLY A 32 -5.58 15.99 -17.62
CA GLY A 32 -6.55 15.64 -18.67
C GLY A 32 -5.92 15.22 -19.99
N PHE A 33 -5.76 13.92 -20.18
CA PHE A 33 -5.99 13.23 -21.45
C PHE A 33 -6.36 11.77 -21.14
N SER A 34 -7.60 11.56 -20.72
CA SER A 34 -8.30 10.29 -20.95
C SER A 34 -8.70 10.28 -22.42
N SER A 35 -7.94 9.58 -23.25
CA SER A 35 -8.41 9.15 -24.57
C SER A 35 -8.62 7.64 -24.53
N GLY A 36 -9.80 7.28 -24.08
CA GLY A 36 -10.35 5.93 -23.95
C GLY A 36 -11.72 6.15 -23.34
N ASP A 37 -12.77 5.68 -24.01
CA ASP A 37 -14.17 5.97 -23.68
C ASP A 37 -14.43 5.93 -22.17
N GLU A 38 -14.95 7.03 -21.61
CA GLU A 38 -15.31 7.13 -20.20
C GLU A 38 -16.46 6.16 -19.91
N VAL A 39 -16.14 4.98 -19.39
CA VAL A 39 -17.09 4.25 -18.55
C VAL A 39 -17.32 5.13 -17.33
N GLU A 40 -18.57 5.55 -17.10
CA GLU A 40 -18.94 6.48 -16.05
C GLU A 40 -18.35 6.05 -14.69
N GLY A 41 -17.32 6.76 -14.23
CA GLY A 41 -16.74 6.60 -12.91
C GLY A 41 -15.51 5.71 -12.75
N LEU A 42 -14.82 5.26 -13.80
CA LEU A 42 -13.51 4.60 -13.67
C LEU A 42 -12.36 5.54 -14.05
N ASN A 43 -11.51 5.89 -13.07
CA ASN A 43 -10.26 6.61 -13.30
C ASN A 43 -9.08 5.63 -13.10
N CYS A 44 -8.32 5.33 -14.16
CA CYS A 44 -7.27 4.31 -14.12
C CYS A 44 -6.09 4.66 -13.21
N LEU A 45 -5.78 5.95 -13.03
CA LEU A 45 -4.77 6.40 -12.07
C LEU A 45 -5.25 6.16 -10.62
N SER A 46 -6.52 6.48 -10.34
CA SER A 46 -7.14 6.20 -9.03
C SER A 46 -7.25 4.70 -8.77
N TRP A 47 -7.64 3.91 -9.78
CA TRP A 47 -7.71 2.46 -9.67
C TRP A 47 -6.33 1.87 -9.35
N ARG A 48 -5.28 2.30 -10.07
CA ARG A 48 -3.90 1.91 -9.76
C ARG A 48 -3.54 2.24 -8.32
N LEU A 49 -3.76 3.47 -7.88
CA LEU A 49 -3.44 3.86 -6.50
C LEU A 49 -4.18 2.97 -5.49
N ALA A 50 -5.47 2.72 -5.71
CA ALA A 50 -6.27 1.90 -4.81
C ALA A 50 -5.80 0.43 -4.77
N VAL A 51 -5.32 -0.13 -5.89
CA VAL A 51 -4.69 -1.47 -5.92
C VAL A 51 -3.37 -1.45 -5.14
N GLU A 52 -2.50 -0.48 -5.43
CA GLU A 52 -1.18 -0.37 -4.79
C GLU A 52 -1.28 -0.21 -3.27
N THR A 53 -2.31 0.48 -2.77
CA THR A 53 -2.55 0.69 -1.35
C THR A 53 -3.47 -0.35 -0.70
N SER A 54 -3.78 -1.47 -1.37
CA SER A 54 -4.70 -2.52 -0.86
C SER A 54 -6.14 -2.07 -0.54
N ASN A 55 -6.65 -1.02 -1.19
CA ASN A 55 -8.06 -0.63 -1.07
C ASN A 55 -8.95 -1.37 -2.09
N VAL A 56 -8.40 -1.73 -3.26
CA VAL A 56 -9.03 -2.62 -4.23
C VAL A 56 -8.29 -3.95 -4.17
N ILE A 57 -8.97 -4.99 -3.68
CA ILE A 57 -8.43 -6.34 -3.53
C ILE A 57 -9.25 -7.36 -4.32
N GLU A 58 -8.75 -8.58 -4.45
CA GLU A 58 -9.44 -9.71 -5.12
C GLU A 58 -9.90 -9.44 -6.57
N TRP A 59 -9.31 -8.45 -7.24
CA TRP A 59 -9.52 -8.20 -8.66
C TRP A 59 -8.83 -9.27 -9.51
N LYS A 60 -9.44 -9.64 -10.64
CA LYS A 60 -9.00 -10.78 -11.48
C LYS A 60 -8.15 -10.37 -12.67
N THR A 61 -8.44 -9.21 -13.23
CA THR A 61 -7.76 -8.62 -14.38
C THR A 61 -7.75 -7.12 -14.21
N VAL A 62 -6.77 -6.45 -14.83
CA VAL A 62 -6.82 -5.01 -15.04
C VAL A 62 -8.14 -4.68 -15.78
N PRO A 63 -8.88 -3.62 -15.39
CA PRO A 63 -10.04 -3.17 -16.15
C PRO A 63 -9.65 -2.98 -17.62
N LYS A 64 -10.48 -3.45 -18.55
CA LYS A 64 -10.12 -3.46 -19.97
C LYS A 64 -9.82 -2.05 -20.50
N GLU A 65 -10.54 -1.07 -20.00
CA GLU A 65 -10.39 0.35 -20.28
C GLU A 65 -9.05 0.91 -19.77
N CYS A 66 -8.46 0.28 -18.75
CA CYS A 66 -7.18 0.66 -18.16
C CYS A 66 -5.96 -0.05 -18.74
N GLU A 67 -6.13 -0.97 -19.71
CA GLU A 67 -5.02 -1.66 -20.38
C GLU A 67 -3.98 -0.67 -20.93
N GLY A 68 -4.44 0.32 -21.71
CA GLY A 68 -3.56 1.33 -22.31
C GLY A 68 -2.88 2.20 -21.25
N TYR A 69 -3.58 2.54 -20.17
CA TYR A 69 -3.01 3.28 -19.05
C TYR A 69 -1.91 2.48 -18.34
N VAL A 70 -2.18 1.21 -18.01
CA VAL A 70 -1.23 0.33 -17.31
C VAL A 70 0.00 0.07 -18.18
N GLY A 71 -0.19 -0.23 -19.46
CA GLY A 71 0.92 -0.38 -20.41
C GLY A 71 1.80 0.87 -20.49
N ASN A 72 1.20 2.06 -20.58
CA ASN A 72 1.93 3.33 -20.60
C ASN A 72 2.67 3.61 -19.29
N TYR A 73 2.08 3.27 -18.14
CA TYR A 73 2.71 3.44 -16.84
C TYR A 73 3.96 2.57 -16.72
N ILE A 74 3.83 1.27 -17.01
CA ILE A 74 4.86 0.25 -16.80
C ILE A 74 6.01 0.35 -17.80
N LEU A 75 5.72 0.69 -19.05
CA LEU A 75 6.75 0.95 -20.06
C LEU A 75 7.35 2.36 -19.95
N GLY A 76 6.73 3.24 -19.16
CA GLY A 76 7.09 4.65 -19.05
C GLY A 76 7.99 4.98 -17.85
N ASP A 77 8.46 6.22 -17.82
CA ASP A 77 9.36 6.73 -16.78
C ASP A 77 8.73 6.72 -15.38
N GLN A 78 7.41 6.79 -15.27
CA GLN A 78 6.77 6.90 -13.97
C GLN A 78 6.94 5.63 -13.14
N TYR A 79 6.83 4.44 -13.74
CA TYR A 79 7.12 3.17 -13.05
C TYR A 79 8.57 3.12 -12.56
N ARG A 80 9.51 3.59 -13.38
CA ARG A 80 10.93 3.70 -13.03
C ARG A 80 11.16 4.61 -11.82
N LYS A 81 10.51 5.78 -11.80
CA LYS A 81 10.58 6.75 -10.71
C LYS A 81 9.94 6.23 -9.43
N ASP A 82 8.80 5.56 -9.53
CA ASP A 82 8.10 4.92 -8.42
C ASP A 82 9.00 3.82 -7.81
N SER A 83 9.54 2.90 -8.61
CA SER A 83 10.48 1.87 -8.15
C SER A 83 11.78 2.44 -7.58
N ARG A 84 12.29 3.54 -8.15
CA ARG A 84 13.51 4.21 -7.68
C ARG A 84 13.32 4.83 -6.31
N MET A 85 12.17 5.45 -6.07
CA MET A 85 11.81 6.03 -4.77
C MET A 85 11.86 4.96 -3.67
N VAL A 86 11.29 3.79 -3.93
CA VAL A 86 11.26 2.66 -2.97
C VAL A 86 12.66 2.09 -2.72
N THR A 87 13.44 1.89 -3.78
CA THR A 87 14.78 1.29 -3.67
C THR A 87 15.80 2.23 -3.06
N LEU A 88 15.72 3.55 -3.30
CA LEU A 88 16.54 4.53 -2.60
C LEU A 88 16.26 4.53 -1.09
N GLU A 89 14.99 4.46 -0.69
CA GLU A 89 14.61 4.32 0.73
C GLU A 89 15.12 3.01 1.35
N ALA A 90 15.11 1.92 0.57
CA ALA A 90 15.67 0.64 0.99
C ALA A 90 17.20 0.68 1.14
N ILE A 91 17.92 1.31 0.20
CA ILE A 91 19.38 1.49 0.28
C ILE A 91 19.74 2.34 1.50
N LYS A 92 19.02 3.45 1.71
CA LYS A 92 19.19 4.33 2.85
C LYS A 92 18.98 3.61 4.18
N PHE A 93 17.94 2.80 4.26
CA PHE A 93 17.71 1.93 5.42
C PHE A 93 18.82 0.91 5.61
N ALA A 94 19.20 0.19 4.56
CA ALA A 94 20.25 -0.82 4.62
C ALA A 94 21.58 -0.25 5.12
N LYS A 95 21.97 0.94 4.63
CA LYS A 95 23.18 1.67 5.07
C LYS A 95 23.11 2.14 6.53
N SER A 96 21.92 2.25 7.11
CA SER A 96 21.72 2.61 8.52
C SER A 96 21.75 1.41 9.48
N LEU A 97 21.74 0.18 8.96
CA LEU A 97 21.72 -1.02 9.77
C LEU A 97 23.07 -1.24 10.47
N ASN A 98 23.01 -1.63 11.74
CA ASN A 98 24.16 -2.18 12.44
C ASN A 98 24.17 -3.71 12.27
N LEU A 99 24.81 -4.19 11.20
CA LEU A 99 24.90 -5.62 10.89
C LEU A 99 25.82 -6.33 11.90
N SER A 100 25.49 -7.56 12.30
CA SER A 100 26.25 -8.24 13.35
C SER A 100 27.60 -8.79 12.87
N GLY A 101 27.76 -8.95 11.56
CA GLY A 101 28.97 -9.51 10.93
C GLY A 101 29.10 -11.04 11.01
N ASP A 102 28.12 -11.75 11.57
CA ASP A 102 28.12 -13.22 11.67
C ASP A 102 27.61 -13.95 10.41
N GLY A 103 27.26 -13.19 9.36
CA GLY A 103 26.71 -13.72 8.11
C GLY A 103 25.25 -14.19 8.17
N LYS A 104 24.50 -13.83 9.22
CA LYS A 104 23.10 -14.23 9.40
C LYS A 104 22.07 -13.13 9.10
N ASP A 105 22.50 -11.90 8.77
CA ASP A 105 21.59 -10.83 8.33
C ASP A 105 21.18 -11.06 6.88
N VAL A 106 19.89 -11.33 6.64
CA VAL A 106 19.33 -11.61 5.31
C VAL A 106 18.37 -10.53 4.83
N TRP A 107 18.40 -10.28 3.53
CA TRP A 107 17.36 -9.55 2.81
C TRP A 107 16.56 -10.51 1.94
N VAL A 108 15.24 -10.50 2.10
CA VAL A 108 14.33 -11.32 1.30
C VAL A 108 13.80 -10.49 0.13
N PHE A 109 13.93 -11.04 -1.08
CA PHE A 109 13.30 -10.50 -2.29
C PHE A 109 12.27 -11.49 -2.83
N ASP A 110 11.13 -10.98 -3.28
CA ASP A 110 10.35 -11.69 -4.29
C ASP A 110 11.08 -11.72 -5.66
N VAL A 111 10.62 -12.58 -6.57
CA VAL A 111 11.18 -12.75 -7.90
C VAL A 111 10.39 -12.01 -8.98
N ASP A 112 9.11 -12.33 -9.17
CA ASP A 112 8.33 -11.87 -10.33
C ASP A 112 7.88 -10.43 -10.09
N GLU A 113 8.11 -9.51 -11.03
CA GLU A 113 7.79 -8.07 -10.86
C GLU A 113 8.52 -7.36 -9.70
N THR A 114 9.42 -8.07 -9.00
CA THR A 114 10.31 -7.53 -7.97
C THR A 114 11.77 -7.51 -8.38
N THR A 115 12.35 -8.66 -8.77
CA THR A 115 13.76 -8.76 -9.22
C THR A 115 13.87 -9.07 -10.70
N LEU A 116 12.95 -9.86 -11.24
CA LEU A 116 12.80 -10.20 -12.66
C LEU A 116 11.50 -9.61 -13.20
N SER A 117 11.58 -8.98 -14.38
CA SER A 117 10.43 -8.38 -15.04
C SER A 117 9.83 -9.33 -16.08
N ASN A 118 8.56 -9.65 -15.92
CA ASN A 118 7.75 -10.39 -16.89
C ASN A 118 7.00 -9.44 -17.86
N ILE A 119 7.32 -8.15 -17.87
CA ILE A 119 6.76 -7.16 -18.80
C ILE A 119 6.83 -7.64 -20.27
N PRO A 120 7.91 -8.29 -20.78
CA PRO A 120 7.92 -8.80 -22.15
C PRO A 120 6.83 -9.84 -22.44
N TYR A 121 6.38 -10.59 -21.42
CA TYR A 121 5.22 -11.48 -21.52
C TYR A 121 3.92 -10.66 -21.50
N TYR A 122 3.74 -9.79 -20.51
CA TYR A 122 2.49 -9.02 -20.35
C TYR A 122 2.21 -8.03 -21.47
N ALA A 123 3.24 -7.49 -22.12
CA ALA A 123 3.10 -6.64 -23.30
C ALA A 123 2.45 -7.37 -24.49
N LYS A 124 2.46 -8.71 -24.49
CA LYS A 124 1.79 -9.56 -25.49
C LYS A 124 0.44 -10.11 -25.03
N HIS A 125 0.05 -9.83 -23.78
CA HIS A 125 -1.15 -10.37 -23.12
C HIS A 125 -1.93 -9.25 -22.40
N GLY A 126 -2.06 -8.10 -23.07
CA GLY A 126 -2.89 -6.98 -22.65
C GLY A 126 -2.56 -6.38 -21.28
N PHE A 127 -1.30 -6.44 -20.83
CA PHE A 127 -0.85 -5.87 -19.56
C PHE A 127 -1.73 -6.23 -18.34
N GLY A 128 -2.21 -7.48 -18.30
CA GLY A 128 -3.05 -7.99 -17.20
C GLY A 128 -4.55 -7.76 -17.39
N ALA A 129 -4.98 -7.12 -18.48
CA ALA A 129 -6.39 -7.01 -18.84
C ALA A 129 -6.98 -8.31 -19.42
N GLU A 130 -6.11 -9.26 -19.80
CA GLU A 130 -6.50 -10.60 -20.23
C GLU A 130 -6.49 -11.58 -19.04
N PRO A 131 -7.39 -12.57 -19.00
CA PRO A 131 -7.37 -13.62 -17.99
C PRO A 131 -6.03 -14.35 -17.94
N TYR A 132 -5.51 -14.57 -16.73
CA TYR A 132 -4.22 -15.22 -16.54
C TYR A 132 -4.18 -16.66 -17.09
N ASN A 133 -3.31 -16.89 -18.07
CA ASN A 133 -3.05 -18.21 -18.62
C ASN A 133 -1.79 -18.83 -18.00
N SER A 134 -2.00 -19.69 -17.00
CA SER A 134 -0.89 -20.32 -16.27
C SER A 134 0.01 -21.19 -17.15
N SER A 135 -0.51 -21.84 -18.20
CA SER A 135 0.29 -22.67 -19.11
C SER A 135 1.22 -21.80 -19.95
N ALA A 136 0.71 -20.73 -20.55
CA ALA A 136 1.50 -19.79 -21.35
C ALA A 136 2.56 -19.07 -20.49
N PHE A 137 2.22 -18.67 -19.26
CA PHE A 137 3.18 -18.07 -18.35
C PHE A 137 4.27 -19.08 -17.93
N ASN A 138 3.92 -20.35 -17.71
CA ASN A 138 4.93 -21.38 -17.41
C ASN A 138 5.91 -21.58 -18.57
N GLU A 139 5.42 -21.57 -19.82
CA GLU A 139 6.29 -21.60 -21.00
C GLU A 139 7.23 -20.40 -21.06
N TRP A 140 6.75 -19.21 -20.68
CA TRP A 140 7.59 -18.01 -20.55
C TRP A 140 8.68 -18.18 -19.49
N VAL A 141 8.32 -18.65 -18.29
CA VAL A 141 9.28 -18.90 -17.20
C VAL A 141 10.39 -19.86 -17.62
N LEU A 142 10.06 -20.90 -18.41
CA LEU A 142 11.03 -21.88 -18.87
C LEU A 142 12.06 -21.32 -19.87
N LYS A 143 11.78 -20.17 -20.51
CA LYS A 143 12.75 -19.50 -21.39
C LYS A 143 13.92 -18.90 -20.61
N ALA A 144 13.72 -18.55 -19.34
CA ALA A 144 14.73 -17.93 -18.50
C ALA A 144 15.31 -16.61 -19.07
N GLU A 145 14.44 -15.82 -19.71
CA GLU A 145 14.75 -14.59 -20.46
C GLU A 145 14.20 -13.32 -19.80
N ALA A 146 13.56 -13.40 -18.64
CA ALA A 146 13.01 -12.22 -17.97
C ALA A 146 14.15 -11.26 -17.56
N PRO A 147 14.16 -9.99 -18.00
CA PRO A 147 15.23 -9.05 -17.63
C PRO A 147 15.17 -8.69 -16.14
N ALA A 148 16.29 -8.23 -15.58
CA ALA A 148 16.28 -7.64 -14.24
C ALA A 148 15.42 -6.38 -14.21
N LEU A 149 14.75 -6.13 -13.08
CA LEU A 149 14.29 -4.80 -12.73
C LEU A 149 15.48 -4.00 -12.21
N PRO A 150 15.98 -3.01 -12.96
CA PRO A 150 17.27 -2.38 -12.67
C PRO A 150 17.29 -1.56 -11.37
N GLU A 151 16.20 -0.93 -10.91
CA GLU A 151 16.18 -0.26 -9.60
C GLU A 151 16.42 -1.28 -8.47
N THR A 152 15.74 -2.42 -8.52
CA THR A 152 15.95 -3.51 -7.55
C THR A 152 17.36 -4.10 -7.68
N PHE A 153 17.90 -4.17 -8.90
CA PHE A 153 19.27 -4.62 -9.13
C PHE A 153 20.31 -3.68 -8.53
N GLU A 154 20.09 -2.37 -8.54
CA GLU A 154 20.96 -1.40 -7.83
C GLU A 154 20.94 -1.64 -6.32
N LEU A 155 19.76 -1.81 -5.72
CA LEU A 155 19.65 -2.19 -4.30
C LEU A 155 20.36 -3.51 -4.01
N TYR A 156 20.19 -4.52 -4.86
CA TYR A 156 20.85 -5.82 -4.71
C TYR A 156 22.37 -5.69 -4.62
N LYS A 157 23.00 -4.89 -5.51
CA LYS A 157 24.45 -4.65 -5.47
C LYS A 157 24.86 -4.00 -4.16
N GLU A 158 24.15 -2.96 -3.74
CA GLU A 158 24.42 -2.27 -2.46
C GLU A 158 24.31 -3.22 -1.25
N LEU A 159 23.31 -4.10 -1.23
CA LEU A 159 23.16 -5.10 -0.16
C LEU A 159 24.29 -6.13 -0.15
N VAL A 160 24.72 -6.60 -1.33
CA VAL A 160 25.87 -7.50 -1.45
C VAL A 160 27.15 -6.82 -0.96
N ASP A 161 27.38 -5.57 -1.34
CA ASP A 161 28.55 -4.78 -0.92
C ASP A 161 28.55 -4.52 0.60
N LEU A 162 27.38 -4.35 1.21
CA LEU A 162 27.20 -4.27 2.66
C LEU A 162 27.37 -5.62 3.38
N GLY A 163 27.49 -6.73 2.66
CA GLY A 163 27.61 -8.07 3.22
C GLY A 163 26.29 -8.71 3.68
N VAL A 164 25.15 -8.12 3.33
CA VAL A 164 23.82 -8.69 3.60
C VAL A 164 23.59 -9.90 2.69
N LYS A 165 23.07 -10.98 3.27
CA LYS A 165 22.81 -12.24 2.56
C LYS A 165 21.48 -12.17 1.81
N ILE A 166 21.49 -12.52 0.53
CA ILE A 166 20.31 -12.41 -0.32
C ILE A 166 19.51 -13.71 -0.33
N VAL A 167 18.21 -13.64 -0.04
CA VAL A 167 17.28 -14.76 -0.18
C VAL A 167 16.20 -14.39 -1.20
N PHE A 168 16.09 -15.16 -2.27
CA PHE A 168 14.96 -15.05 -3.20
C PHE A 168 13.84 -16.00 -2.76
N LEU A 169 12.62 -15.49 -2.59
CA LEU A 169 11.44 -16.25 -2.15
C LEU A 169 10.28 -16.02 -3.12
N THR A 170 9.98 -17.00 -3.97
CA THR A 170 9.04 -16.84 -5.08
C THR A 170 7.85 -17.79 -5.01
N GLY A 171 6.70 -17.32 -5.49
CA GLY A 171 5.51 -18.15 -5.74
C GLY A 171 5.65 -19.14 -6.91
N ARG A 172 6.73 -19.07 -7.69
CA ARG A 172 7.00 -20.02 -8.77
C ARG A 172 7.07 -21.45 -8.26
N SER A 173 6.54 -22.35 -9.09
CA SER A 173 6.65 -23.80 -8.99
C SER A 173 8.05 -24.37 -8.80
N ASP A 174 8.33 -25.28 -7.85
CA ASP A 174 9.55 -26.11 -7.95
C ASP A 174 9.43 -27.25 -9.00
N VAL A 175 8.21 -27.60 -9.40
CA VAL A 175 7.95 -28.65 -10.40
C VAL A 175 8.11 -28.20 -11.86
N LEU A 176 8.24 -29.18 -12.76
CA LEU A 176 8.29 -29.03 -14.22
C LEU A 176 9.45 -28.18 -14.73
N GLY A 177 10.64 -28.31 -14.13
CA GLY A 177 11.86 -27.62 -14.59
C GLY A 177 11.95 -26.12 -14.24
N ARG A 178 10.95 -25.56 -13.54
CA ARG A 178 10.90 -24.14 -13.19
C ARG A 178 11.94 -23.70 -12.15
N GLY A 179 12.38 -24.60 -11.28
CA GLY A 179 13.51 -24.35 -10.36
C GLY A 179 14.80 -24.00 -11.13
N PRO A 180 15.33 -24.93 -11.95
CA PRO A 180 16.50 -24.66 -12.79
C PRO A 180 16.34 -23.46 -13.73
N ALA A 181 15.16 -23.26 -14.33
CA ALA A 181 14.89 -22.12 -15.19
C ALA A 181 14.95 -20.78 -14.42
N THR A 182 14.36 -20.72 -13.23
CA THR A 182 14.40 -19.51 -12.38
C THR A 182 15.82 -19.17 -11.95
N VAL A 183 16.61 -20.17 -11.52
CA VAL A 183 18.03 -19.97 -11.18
C VAL A 183 18.84 -19.50 -12.39
N SER A 184 18.62 -20.07 -13.57
CA SER A 184 19.29 -19.66 -14.80
C SER A 184 18.91 -18.22 -15.17
N ASN A 185 17.63 -17.86 -15.01
CA ASN A 185 17.16 -16.52 -15.31
C ASN A 185 17.79 -15.48 -14.37
N LEU A 186 17.85 -15.75 -13.06
CA LEU A 186 18.48 -14.86 -12.08
C LEU A 186 19.95 -14.58 -12.46
N LYS A 187 20.70 -15.63 -12.83
CA LYS A 187 22.09 -15.49 -13.31
C LYS A 187 22.18 -14.67 -14.59
N ASN A 188 21.34 -14.97 -15.59
CA ASN A 188 21.30 -14.24 -16.86
C ASN A 188 20.97 -12.76 -16.66
N ALA A 189 20.14 -12.45 -15.67
CA ALA A 189 19.76 -11.09 -15.28
C ALA A 189 20.82 -10.37 -14.43
N GLY A 190 21.91 -11.05 -14.06
CA GLY A 190 23.06 -10.46 -13.36
C GLY A 190 23.09 -10.71 -11.85
N TYR A 191 22.05 -11.32 -11.27
CA TYR A 191 22.07 -11.76 -9.86
C TYR A 191 22.94 -13.01 -9.78
N ASN A 192 24.13 -12.92 -9.18
CA ASN A 192 25.13 -14.00 -9.17
C ASN A 192 25.55 -14.46 -7.77
N ILE A 193 25.18 -13.70 -6.74
CA ILE A 193 25.50 -13.92 -5.33
C ILE A 193 24.20 -13.96 -4.54
N TRP A 194 23.90 -15.09 -3.89
CA TRP A 194 22.78 -15.25 -2.99
C TRP A 194 23.05 -16.37 -1.98
N GLU A 195 22.29 -16.36 -0.90
CA GLU A 195 22.28 -17.40 0.14
C GLU A 195 21.31 -18.53 -0.22
N LYS A 196 20.08 -18.17 -0.60
CA LYS A 196 19.02 -19.14 -0.96
C LYS A 196 18.12 -18.66 -2.08
N VAL A 197 17.59 -19.62 -2.83
CA VAL A 197 16.44 -19.45 -3.74
C VAL A 197 15.38 -20.46 -3.29
N ILE A 198 14.24 -19.95 -2.84
CA ILE A 198 13.13 -20.73 -2.29
C ILE A 198 11.94 -20.62 -3.24
N LEU A 199 11.53 -21.75 -3.81
CA LEU A 199 10.36 -21.87 -4.69
C LEU A 199 9.20 -22.52 -3.94
N LYS A 200 7.97 -22.31 -4.41
CA LYS A 200 6.78 -22.94 -3.85
C LYS A 200 6.77 -24.45 -4.14
N ASN A 201 7.01 -25.24 -3.10
CA ASN A 201 6.89 -26.69 -3.16
C ASN A 201 5.42 -27.11 -3.14
N ARG A 202 4.90 -27.59 -4.27
CA ARG A 202 3.46 -27.95 -4.37
C ARG A 202 3.05 -29.18 -3.57
N THR A 203 4.00 -30.03 -3.17
CA THR A 203 3.72 -31.21 -2.35
C THR A 203 3.48 -30.82 -0.90
N ILE A 204 4.29 -29.90 -0.38
CA ILE A 204 4.15 -29.35 0.99
C ILE A 204 3.02 -28.33 1.05
N TYR A 205 2.83 -27.58 -0.03
CA TYR A 205 1.91 -26.45 -0.12
C TYR A 205 0.91 -26.64 -1.27
N PRO A 206 -0.04 -27.60 -1.17
CA PRO A 206 -0.96 -27.90 -2.27
C PRO A 206 -2.00 -26.80 -2.50
N HIS A 207 -2.50 -26.17 -1.43
CA HIS A 207 -3.54 -25.13 -1.47
C HIS A 207 -3.33 -23.86 -0.62
N PRO A 208 -2.16 -23.57 -0.01
CA PRO A 208 -2.05 -22.39 0.82
C PRO A 208 -1.98 -21.13 -0.03
N THR A 209 -2.52 -20.06 0.56
CA THR A 209 -2.37 -18.69 0.11
C THR A 209 -0.89 -18.32 -0.05
N SER A 210 -0.60 -17.33 -0.89
CA SER A 210 0.76 -16.82 -1.03
C SER A 210 1.31 -16.28 0.29
N ILE A 211 0.45 -15.65 1.11
CA ILE A 211 0.80 -15.17 2.46
C ILE A 211 1.29 -16.34 3.31
N PHE A 212 0.49 -17.40 3.46
CA PHE A 212 0.83 -18.51 4.34
C PHE A 212 2.13 -19.20 3.91
N PHE A 213 2.30 -19.44 2.61
CA PHE A 213 3.53 -20.02 2.08
C PHE A 213 4.74 -19.13 2.39
N LYS A 214 4.69 -17.84 2.04
CA LYS A 214 5.84 -16.94 2.18
C LYS A 214 6.16 -16.64 3.65
N SER A 215 5.15 -16.45 4.50
CA SER A 215 5.36 -16.26 5.94
C SER A 215 5.97 -17.51 6.59
N SER A 216 5.53 -18.71 6.19
CA SER A 216 6.09 -19.98 6.68
C SER A 216 7.56 -20.14 6.29
N GLU A 217 7.93 -19.81 5.06
CA GLU A 217 9.34 -19.88 4.63
C GLU A 217 10.20 -18.82 5.33
N ARG A 218 9.68 -17.61 5.59
CA ARG A 218 10.37 -16.61 6.41
C ARG A 218 10.55 -17.09 7.85
N ALA A 219 9.56 -17.78 8.44
CA ALA A 219 9.69 -18.36 9.77
C ALA A 219 10.80 -19.41 9.84
N LYS A 220 10.90 -20.30 8.83
CA LYS A 220 12.00 -21.28 8.74
C LYS A 220 13.38 -20.60 8.68
N LEU A 221 13.53 -19.50 7.94
CA LEU A 221 14.79 -18.74 7.94
C LEU A 221 15.16 -18.26 9.36
N VAL A 222 14.18 -17.77 10.13
CA VAL A 222 14.41 -17.34 11.52
C VAL A 222 14.76 -18.53 12.43
N GLU A 223 14.08 -19.67 12.27
CA GLU A 223 14.39 -20.91 13.00
C GLU A 223 15.80 -21.42 12.71
N GLU A 224 16.29 -21.24 11.47
CA GLU A 224 17.67 -21.53 11.07
C GLU A 224 18.71 -20.48 11.57
N GLY A 225 18.25 -19.49 12.33
CA GLY A 225 19.07 -18.48 12.98
C GLY A 225 19.39 -17.27 12.10
N TYR A 226 18.73 -17.09 10.96
CA TYR A 226 18.87 -15.86 10.18
C TYR A 226 18.04 -14.72 10.80
N ARG A 227 18.51 -13.48 10.61
CA ARG A 227 17.79 -12.26 10.94
C ARG A 227 17.34 -11.60 9.64
N ILE A 228 16.04 -11.58 9.40
CA ILE A 228 15.47 -10.92 8.22
C ILE A 228 15.49 -9.41 8.48
N VAL A 229 16.51 -8.72 7.97
CA VAL A 229 16.68 -7.27 8.18
C VAL A 229 15.82 -6.44 7.23
N GLY A 230 15.53 -6.96 6.03
CA GLY A 230 14.66 -6.33 5.05
C GLY A 230 13.89 -7.36 4.21
N ASN A 231 12.69 -6.98 3.77
CA ASN A 231 11.82 -7.79 2.92
C ASN A 231 11.21 -6.91 1.82
N MET A 232 11.39 -7.26 0.56
CA MET A 232 10.93 -6.48 -0.59
C MET A 232 10.14 -7.34 -1.57
N GLY A 233 9.00 -6.83 -2.00
CA GLY A 233 8.10 -7.48 -2.95
C GLY A 233 7.16 -6.49 -3.61
N ASP A 234 6.59 -6.86 -4.73
CA ASP A 234 5.61 -6.08 -5.49
C ASP A 234 4.17 -6.45 -5.08
N GLN A 235 3.96 -7.52 -4.32
CA GLN A 235 2.66 -7.88 -3.77
C GLN A 235 2.63 -7.70 -2.26
N TRP A 236 1.47 -7.31 -1.73
CA TRP A 236 1.27 -7.28 -0.28
C TRP A 236 1.40 -8.67 0.35
N SER A 237 1.13 -9.74 -0.40
CA SER A 237 1.33 -11.12 0.10
C SER A 237 2.80 -11.48 0.38
N ASP A 238 3.74 -10.71 -0.17
CA ASP A 238 5.18 -10.87 0.08
C ASP A 238 5.58 -10.27 1.43
N LEU A 239 4.84 -9.25 1.86
CA LEU A 239 5.19 -8.38 2.97
C LEU A 239 4.34 -8.65 4.22
N LEU A 240 3.20 -9.31 4.06
CA LEU A 240 2.28 -9.68 5.15
C LEU A 240 2.58 -11.08 5.71
N GLY A 241 2.15 -11.31 6.96
CA GLY A 241 2.37 -12.54 7.72
C GLY A 241 3.68 -12.54 8.51
N ASP A 242 3.66 -13.12 9.70
CA ASP A 242 4.83 -13.13 10.59
C ASP A 242 5.79 -14.29 10.27
N PRO A 243 7.12 -14.08 10.38
CA PRO A 243 7.80 -12.81 10.60
C PRO A 243 7.87 -11.97 9.30
N THR A 244 7.59 -10.68 9.38
CA THR A 244 7.61 -9.77 8.20
C THR A 244 9.02 -9.29 7.83
N GLY A 245 9.94 -9.29 8.80
CA GLY A 245 11.31 -8.74 8.69
C GLY A 245 11.49 -7.43 9.46
N GLY A 246 12.70 -6.87 9.46
CA GLY A 246 13.03 -5.63 10.15
C GLY A 246 12.39 -4.38 9.55
N ARG A 247 12.16 -4.38 8.23
CA ARG A 247 11.36 -3.40 7.47
C ARG A 247 10.89 -4.03 6.15
N THR A 248 9.72 -3.64 5.68
CA THR A 248 9.15 -4.08 4.40
C THR A 248 9.19 -2.97 3.34
N PHE A 249 9.30 -3.34 2.07
CA PHE A 249 9.26 -2.41 0.95
C PHE A 249 8.36 -2.95 -0.19
N LYS A 250 7.33 -2.18 -0.54
CA LYS A 250 6.35 -2.48 -1.60
C LYS A 250 6.76 -1.83 -2.91
N LEU A 251 7.19 -2.61 -3.89
CA LEU A 251 7.35 -2.13 -5.26
C LEU A 251 5.98 -2.00 -5.95
N PRO A 252 5.83 -1.09 -6.94
CA PRO A 252 4.58 -0.99 -7.68
C PRO A 252 4.37 -2.21 -8.59
N ASP A 253 3.15 -2.75 -8.62
CA ASP A 253 2.68 -3.68 -9.64
C ASP A 253 1.15 -3.58 -9.82
N PRO A 254 0.69 -2.97 -10.92
CA PRO A 254 -0.73 -2.96 -11.27
C PRO A 254 -1.15 -4.01 -12.30
N ILE A 255 -0.27 -4.95 -12.71
CA ILE A 255 -0.62 -5.98 -13.72
C ILE A 255 -1.33 -7.15 -13.07
N LEU A 256 -0.84 -7.60 -11.91
CA LEU A 256 -1.39 -8.75 -11.23
C LEU A 256 -1.67 -8.48 -9.76
N MET A 257 -2.59 -9.28 -9.22
CA MET A 257 -2.83 -9.41 -7.80
C MET A 257 -2.65 -10.87 -7.40
N SER A 258 -1.80 -11.11 -6.41
CA SER A 258 -1.89 -12.35 -5.67
C SER A 258 -3.17 -12.33 -4.83
N ILE A 259 -4.04 -13.33 -4.98
CA ILE A 259 -5.26 -13.41 -4.16
C ILE A 259 -4.83 -13.42 -2.69
N ILE A 260 -5.19 -12.37 -1.97
CA ILE A 260 -5.20 -12.31 -0.52
C ILE A 260 -6.64 -12.65 -0.17
N PRO A 261 -6.98 -13.90 0.17
CA PRO A 261 -8.33 -14.18 0.60
C PRO A 261 -8.60 -13.32 1.82
N ASN A 262 -9.82 -12.81 1.93
CA ASN A 262 -10.32 -12.33 3.20
C ASN A 262 -9.95 -13.33 4.30
N ALA A 263 -9.05 -12.94 5.21
CA ALA A 263 -8.58 -13.78 6.31
C ALA A 263 -9.74 -14.33 7.19
N ILE A 264 -10.94 -13.74 7.03
CA ILE A 264 -12.18 -14.14 7.66
C ILE A 264 -12.72 -15.49 7.12
N GLN A 265 -12.48 -15.84 5.86
CA GLN A 265 -13.18 -16.98 5.23
C GLN A 265 -12.46 -18.34 5.37
N GLU A 266 -11.15 -18.36 5.61
CA GLU A 266 -10.39 -19.61 5.76
C GLU A 266 -10.08 -19.99 7.22
N LEU A 267 -10.21 -19.07 8.18
CA LEU A 267 -10.07 -19.38 9.61
C LEU A 267 -11.23 -20.23 10.17
N THR A 268 -12.30 -20.46 9.39
CA THR A 268 -13.49 -21.21 9.82
C THR A 268 -13.51 -22.68 9.38
N HIS A 269 -12.48 -23.17 8.68
CA HIS A 269 -12.47 -24.54 8.12
C HIS A 269 -11.36 -25.46 8.63
N ASP A 270 -10.61 -25.06 9.66
CA ASP A 270 -9.73 -25.98 10.37
C ASP A 270 -10.37 -26.44 11.68
N SER A 271 -10.78 -27.71 11.72
CA SER A 271 -11.38 -28.38 12.89
C SER A 271 -10.40 -28.62 14.04
N PHE A 272 -9.24 -27.95 14.02
CA PHE A 272 -8.18 -28.05 15.02
C PHE A 272 -8.07 -26.82 15.96
N LEU A 273 -8.83 -25.75 15.70
CA LEU A 273 -8.72 -24.47 16.43
C LEU A 273 -9.89 -24.16 17.38
N SER A 274 -10.76 -25.10 17.71
CA SER A 274 -11.95 -24.84 18.53
C SER A 274 -11.69 -24.44 20.00
N ASN A 275 -10.43 -24.32 20.43
CA ASN A 275 -10.06 -23.96 21.81
C ASN A 275 -9.06 -22.80 21.93
N ILE A 276 -8.83 -22.04 20.87
CA ILE A 276 -8.02 -20.81 20.96
C ILE A 276 -8.89 -19.64 20.53
N ASP A 277 -9.24 -18.80 21.49
CA ASP A 277 -9.94 -17.54 21.30
C ASP A 277 -8.97 -16.55 20.63
N ILE A 278 -8.80 -16.66 19.30
CA ILE A 278 -7.97 -15.75 18.52
C ILE A 278 -8.83 -14.50 18.23
N PRO A 279 -8.42 -13.29 18.66
CA PRO A 279 -9.16 -12.07 18.37
C PRO A 279 -9.34 -11.90 16.86
N ARG A 280 -10.57 -11.60 16.42
CA ARG A 280 -10.88 -11.20 15.04
C ARG A 280 -9.82 -10.21 14.56
N GLN A 281 -9.00 -10.62 13.61
CA GLN A 281 -7.88 -9.83 13.11
C GLN A 281 -8.41 -8.53 12.50
N MET A 282 -8.24 -7.45 13.26
CA MET A 282 -8.16 -6.09 12.74
C MET A 282 -7.17 -6.14 11.56
N HIS A 283 -7.62 -5.74 10.36
CA HIS A 283 -6.78 -5.68 9.16
C HIS A 283 -5.62 -4.71 9.39
N LEU A 284 -4.56 -5.18 10.04
CA LEU A 284 -3.30 -4.47 10.19
C LEU A 284 -2.56 -4.63 8.86
N LEU A 285 -2.98 -3.85 7.85
CA LEU A 285 -2.33 -3.75 6.54
C LEU A 285 -0.95 -3.08 6.60
N ARG A 286 -0.36 -2.87 7.78
CA ARG A 286 0.87 -2.11 7.94
C ARG A 286 1.92 -2.92 8.70
N PRO A 287 2.89 -3.51 7.99
CA PRO A 287 4.09 -4.07 8.61
C PRO A 287 4.82 -3.02 9.47
N LYS A 288 5.42 -3.47 10.57
CA LYS A 288 6.05 -2.64 11.61
C LYS A 288 7.54 -2.35 11.36
N THR A 289 7.98 -1.26 11.99
CA THR A 289 9.35 -0.81 12.32
C THR A 289 10.34 -0.53 11.19
N GLY A 290 11.17 0.49 11.42
CA GLY A 290 12.08 1.11 10.44
C GLY A 290 12.11 2.62 10.61
N PHE A 291 13.20 3.28 10.24
CA PHE A 291 13.30 4.75 10.17
C PHE A 291 13.62 5.13 8.72
N SER A 292 12.83 6.04 8.13
CA SER A 292 13.35 6.94 7.10
C SER A 292 13.78 8.22 7.83
N SER A 293 14.94 8.77 7.52
CA SER A 293 15.48 9.92 8.27
C SER A 293 14.85 11.27 7.91
N GLY A 294 13.75 11.31 7.14
CA GLY A 294 13.10 12.58 6.77
C GLY A 294 13.94 13.53 5.89
N ASP A 295 15.20 13.18 5.59
CA ASP A 295 16.07 13.96 4.70
C ASP A 295 15.52 14.06 3.27
N GLU A 296 15.94 15.12 2.55
CA GLU A 296 15.68 15.31 1.11
C GLU A 296 16.01 14.03 0.32
N VAL A 297 15.05 13.55 -0.48
CA VAL A 297 15.25 12.39 -1.35
C VAL A 297 15.89 12.86 -2.65
N GLU A 298 17.08 12.33 -2.99
CA GLU A 298 17.73 12.66 -4.26
C GLU A 298 16.83 12.23 -5.45
N GLY A 299 16.54 13.16 -6.37
CA GLY A 299 15.64 12.90 -7.50
C GLY A 299 14.17 12.86 -7.11
N LEU A 300 13.77 13.61 -6.08
CA LEU A 300 12.41 13.65 -5.56
C LEU A 300 11.38 13.99 -6.66
N HIS A 301 10.47 13.03 -6.88
CA HIS A 301 9.31 13.18 -7.74
C HIS A 301 8.07 13.10 -6.87
N CYS A 302 7.33 14.21 -6.71
CA CYS A 302 6.25 14.32 -5.73
C CYS A 302 5.11 13.28 -5.90
N LEU A 303 4.84 12.84 -7.13
CA LEU A 303 3.91 11.74 -7.38
C LEU A 303 4.44 10.40 -6.85
N SER A 304 5.72 10.10 -7.08
CA SER A 304 6.39 8.89 -6.57
C SER A 304 6.55 8.93 -5.05
N TRP A 305 6.85 10.11 -4.49
CA TRP A 305 6.90 10.32 -3.05
C TRP A 305 5.55 10.06 -2.40
N ARG A 306 4.47 10.61 -2.97
CA ARG A 306 3.11 10.35 -2.50
C ARG A 306 2.82 8.85 -2.53
N LEU A 307 3.08 8.17 -3.65
CA LEU A 307 2.86 6.73 -3.74
C LEU A 307 3.67 5.98 -2.67
N ALA A 308 4.96 6.30 -2.51
CA ALA A 308 5.81 5.67 -1.51
C ALA A 308 5.35 5.93 -0.06
N VAL A 309 4.76 7.10 0.23
CA VAL A 309 4.12 7.37 1.53
C VAL A 309 2.87 6.52 1.72
N GLU A 310 1.97 6.50 0.72
CA GLU A 310 0.69 5.79 0.76
C GLU A 310 0.87 4.25 0.81
N THR A 311 1.95 3.72 0.21
CA THR A 311 2.32 2.31 0.28
C THR A 311 3.28 1.99 1.43
N ASN A 312 3.46 2.91 2.38
CA ASN A 312 4.26 2.72 3.60
C ASN A 312 5.75 2.40 3.37
N ASN A 313 6.31 2.84 2.23
CA ASN A 313 7.75 2.79 1.96
C ASN A 313 8.48 3.96 2.62
N ILE A 314 7.92 5.17 2.56
CA ILE A 314 8.42 6.35 3.30
C ILE A 314 7.60 6.49 4.58
N ILE A 315 8.28 6.33 5.72
CA ILE A 315 7.66 6.31 7.05
C ILE A 315 8.34 7.32 7.97
N LYS A 316 7.63 7.76 9.01
CA LYS A 316 8.13 8.72 10.01
C LYS A 316 8.59 10.06 9.41
N TRP A 317 7.98 10.47 8.29
CA TRP A 317 8.11 11.83 7.79
C TRP A 317 7.26 12.77 8.65
N GLU A 318 7.75 13.98 8.90
CA GLU A 318 7.07 14.98 9.74
C GLU A 318 6.33 16.04 8.91
N THR A 319 6.87 16.37 7.73
CA THR A 319 6.33 17.37 6.82
C THR A 319 6.36 16.86 5.38
N VAL A 320 5.46 17.36 4.56
CA VAL A 320 5.56 17.25 3.10
C VAL A 320 6.86 17.94 2.67
N PRO A 321 7.69 17.35 1.79
CA PRO A 321 8.86 18.04 1.25
C PRO A 321 8.47 19.39 0.67
N LYS A 322 9.23 20.45 0.98
CA LYS A 322 8.83 21.82 0.63
C LYS A 322 8.59 22.01 -0.86
N GLU A 323 9.39 21.35 -1.70
CA GLU A 323 9.21 21.34 -3.17
C GLU A 323 7.92 20.64 -3.64
N CYS A 324 7.34 19.77 -2.82
CA CYS A 324 6.09 19.07 -3.09
C CYS A 324 4.84 19.75 -2.55
N GLU A 325 4.95 20.88 -1.85
CA GLU A 325 3.81 21.65 -1.34
C GLU A 325 2.80 21.97 -2.46
N GLY A 326 3.27 22.54 -3.58
CA GLY A 326 2.41 22.89 -4.70
C GLY A 326 1.75 21.67 -5.36
N TYR A 327 2.46 20.53 -5.40
CA TYR A 327 1.89 19.28 -5.89
C TYR A 327 0.77 18.77 -4.97
N VAL A 328 1.02 18.72 -3.66
CA VAL A 328 0.03 18.26 -2.67
C VAL A 328 -1.18 19.18 -2.64
N GLY A 329 -0.97 20.51 -2.68
CA GLY A 329 -2.07 21.47 -2.75
C GLY A 329 -2.95 21.26 -3.99
N ASN A 330 -2.35 21.09 -5.17
CA ASN A 330 -3.09 20.80 -6.41
C ASN A 330 -3.82 19.45 -6.34
N TYR A 331 -3.23 18.44 -5.72
CA TYR A 331 -3.88 17.13 -5.52
C TYR A 331 -5.10 17.24 -4.60
N MET A 332 -4.92 17.81 -3.40
CA MET A 332 -5.95 17.88 -2.35
C MET A 332 -7.12 18.79 -2.74
N LEU A 333 -6.86 19.89 -3.45
CA LEU A 333 -7.90 20.79 -3.96
C LEU A 333 -8.53 20.29 -5.27
N GLY A 334 -7.86 19.36 -5.96
CA GLY A 334 -8.23 18.90 -7.29
C GLY A 334 -9.20 17.72 -7.31
N GLN A 335 -9.67 17.39 -8.52
CA GLN A 335 -10.57 16.26 -8.76
C GLN A 335 -9.90 14.90 -8.47
N GLN A 336 -8.57 14.83 -8.55
CA GLN A 336 -7.84 13.57 -8.35
C GLN A 336 -8.02 13.02 -6.93
N TYR A 337 -7.93 13.84 -5.88
CA TYR A 337 -8.18 13.39 -4.49
C TYR A 337 -9.61 12.85 -4.34
N ARG A 338 -10.60 13.53 -4.94
CA ARG A 338 -11.99 13.06 -4.96
C ARG A 338 -12.17 11.73 -5.66
N ASN A 339 -11.51 11.53 -6.80
CA ASN A 339 -11.55 10.26 -7.53
C ASN A 339 -10.88 9.14 -6.73
N ASP A 340 -9.73 9.42 -6.10
CA ASP A 340 -8.99 8.47 -5.27
C ASP A 340 -9.85 8.04 -4.06
N SER A 341 -10.41 8.99 -3.30
CA SER A 341 -11.32 8.71 -2.19
C SER A 341 -12.58 7.94 -2.61
N ARG A 342 -13.14 8.25 -3.78
CA ARG A 342 -14.37 7.62 -4.27
C ARG A 342 -14.20 6.15 -4.59
N ILE A 343 -13.04 5.74 -5.11
CA ILE A 343 -12.79 4.30 -5.35
C ILE A 343 -12.74 3.56 -4.02
N VAL A 344 -12.06 4.11 -3.01
CA VAL A 344 -11.99 3.49 -1.67
C VAL A 344 -13.38 3.36 -1.05
N THR A 345 -14.20 4.41 -1.09
CA THR A 345 -15.54 4.37 -0.48
C THR A 345 -16.49 3.47 -1.25
N ARG A 346 -16.38 3.38 -2.58
CA ARG A 346 -17.14 2.41 -3.39
C ARG A 346 -16.78 0.97 -3.04
N GLU A 347 -15.51 0.64 -2.84
CA GLU A 347 -15.12 -0.69 -2.39
C GLU A 347 -15.63 -0.98 -0.98
N ALA A 348 -15.57 -0.01 -0.05
CA ALA A 348 -16.15 -0.16 1.28
C ALA A 348 -17.69 -0.38 1.23
N ILE A 349 -18.40 0.33 0.35
CA ILE A 349 -19.85 0.15 0.13
C ILE A 349 -20.14 -1.26 -0.42
N LYS A 350 -19.36 -1.75 -1.38
CA LYS A 350 -19.48 -3.12 -1.89
C LYS A 350 -19.25 -4.14 -0.80
N TYR A 351 -18.20 -3.94 0.00
CA TYR A 351 -17.87 -4.82 1.11
C TYR A 351 -19.02 -4.91 2.11
N VAL A 352 -19.51 -3.77 2.63
CA VAL A 352 -20.58 -3.81 3.64
C VAL A 352 -21.89 -4.40 3.10
N LYS A 353 -22.23 -4.16 1.83
CA LYS A 353 -23.38 -4.79 1.17
C LYS A 353 -23.25 -6.30 1.00
N SER A 354 -22.02 -6.83 1.00
CA SER A 354 -21.76 -8.27 0.93
C SER A 354 -21.80 -8.97 2.29
N LEU A 355 -21.79 -8.21 3.40
CA LEU A 355 -21.78 -8.77 4.74
C LEU A 355 -23.15 -9.33 5.12
N THR A 356 -23.13 -10.49 5.78
CA THR A 356 -24.26 -10.96 6.58
C THR A 356 -24.15 -10.37 7.96
N LEU A 357 -24.98 -9.38 8.28
CA LEU A 357 -25.07 -8.79 9.61
C LEU A 357 -25.56 -9.82 10.63
N SER A 358 -25.08 -9.73 11.86
CA SER A 358 -25.38 -10.65 12.97
C SER A 358 -26.86 -10.62 13.37
N GLY A 359 -27.54 -9.50 13.13
CA GLY A 359 -28.91 -9.24 13.59
C GLY A 359 -29.04 -8.96 15.08
N ASP A 360 -27.93 -8.92 15.84
CA ASP A 360 -27.93 -8.62 17.28
C ASP A 360 -27.84 -7.12 17.61
N GLY A 361 -27.78 -6.29 16.57
CA GLY A 361 -27.68 -4.83 16.68
C GLY A 361 -26.31 -4.31 17.11
N LYS A 362 -25.26 -5.16 17.09
CA LYS A 362 -23.90 -4.81 17.51
C LYS A 362 -22.88 -4.70 16.39
N ASP A 363 -23.26 -4.99 15.15
CA ASP A 363 -22.38 -4.72 14.00
C ASP A 363 -22.12 -3.21 13.93
N ALA A 364 -20.85 -2.84 13.98
CA ALA A 364 -20.44 -1.45 14.04
C ALA A 364 -19.41 -1.13 12.97
N TRP A 365 -19.53 0.08 12.42
CA TRP A 365 -18.54 0.70 11.56
C TRP A 365 -17.87 1.85 12.30
N VAL A 366 -16.54 1.88 12.24
CA VAL A 366 -15.73 2.86 12.95
C VAL A 366 -15.14 3.82 11.94
N PHE A 367 -15.40 5.11 12.13
CA PHE A 367 -14.80 6.18 11.35
C PHE A 367 -13.77 6.95 12.17
N ASP A 368 -12.63 7.22 11.56
CA ASP A 368 -11.82 8.36 11.99
C ASP A 368 -12.52 9.68 11.61
N ILE A 369 -12.13 10.79 12.25
CA ILE A 369 -12.71 12.10 11.99
C ILE A 369 -11.87 12.90 10.99
N ASP A 370 -10.61 13.15 11.33
CA ASP A 370 -9.77 14.13 10.65
C ASP A 370 -9.31 13.63 9.26
N GLU A 371 -9.64 14.36 8.19
CA GLU A 371 -9.45 13.96 6.77
C GLU A 371 -10.06 12.59 6.40
N THR A 372 -11.02 12.11 7.18
CA THR A 372 -11.79 10.90 6.88
C THR A 372 -13.28 11.22 6.74
N THR A 373 -13.88 11.84 7.75
CA THR A 373 -15.30 12.27 7.71
C THR A 373 -15.42 13.78 7.61
N LEU A 374 -14.55 14.52 8.33
CA LEU A 374 -14.48 15.97 8.31
C LEU A 374 -13.19 16.42 7.64
N SER A 375 -13.32 17.32 6.68
CA SER A 375 -12.17 17.95 6.03
C SER A 375 -11.71 19.19 6.78
N ASN A 376 -10.47 19.16 7.22
CA ASN A 376 -9.68 20.28 7.71
C ASN A 376 -8.79 20.86 6.59
N LEU A 377 -9.05 20.52 5.32
CA LEU A 377 -8.32 21.04 4.17
C LEU A 377 -8.19 22.59 4.15
N PRO A 378 -9.20 23.39 4.57
CA PRO A 378 -9.02 24.84 4.66
C PRO A 378 -7.89 25.25 5.61
N TYR A 379 -7.73 24.56 6.75
CA TYR A 379 -6.59 24.78 7.63
C TYR A 379 -5.28 24.45 6.93
N TYR A 380 -5.17 23.28 6.31
CA TYR A 380 -3.94 22.89 5.62
C TYR A 380 -3.60 23.81 4.43
N ALA A 381 -4.60 24.33 3.72
CA ALA A 381 -4.39 25.28 2.63
C ALA A 381 -3.78 26.62 3.11
N GLU A 382 -4.11 27.06 4.33
CA GLU A 382 -3.51 28.25 4.96
C GLU A 382 -2.13 27.98 5.57
N HIS A 383 -1.72 26.72 5.68
CA HIS A 383 -0.50 26.27 6.39
C HIS A 383 0.39 25.39 5.50
N GLY A 384 0.47 25.71 4.21
CA GLY A 384 1.41 25.11 3.26
C GLY A 384 1.20 23.62 2.99
N PHE A 385 -0.04 23.13 3.08
CA PHE A 385 -0.42 21.74 2.80
C PHE A 385 0.44 20.68 3.50
N GLY A 386 0.88 20.96 4.74
CA GLY A 386 1.71 20.06 5.53
C GLY A 386 3.22 20.18 5.28
N ALA A 387 3.66 21.12 4.43
CA ALA A 387 5.07 21.46 4.29
C ALA A 387 5.61 22.30 5.45
N GLU A 388 4.72 22.89 6.24
CA GLU A 388 5.05 23.52 7.51
C GLU A 388 4.92 22.53 8.67
N PRO A 389 5.79 22.61 9.70
CA PRO A 389 5.65 21.79 10.91
C PRO A 389 4.27 21.95 11.55
N PHE A 390 3.65 20.84 11.92
CA PHE A 390 2.31 20.84 12.49
C PHE A 390 2.26 21.64 13.81
N ASN A 391 1.47 22.71 13.84
CA ASN A 391 1.22 23.50 15.03
C ASN A 391 -0.10 23.09 15.68
N LYS A 392 0.00 22.31 16.77
CA LYS A 392 -1.18 21.85 17.51
C LYS A 392 -2.08 22.99 17.99
N TYR A 393 -1.54 24.13 18.41
CA TYR A 393 -2.36 25.23 18.95
C TYR A 393 -3.17 25.92 17.85
N LYS A 394 -2.55 26.20 16.70
CA LYS A 394 -3.27 26.75 15.54
C LYS A 394 -4.34 25.79 15.02
N PHE A 395 -4.04 24.49 14.98
CA PHE A 395 -5.02 23.49 14.58
C PHE A 395 -6.21 23.44 15.56
N LEU A 396 -5.96 23.63 16.85
CA LEU A 396 -7.03 23.69 17.85
C LEU A 396 -7.92 24.91 17.65
N ASP A 397 -7.35 26.09 17.36
CA ASP A 397 -8.14 27.27 17.02
C ASP A 397 -9.03 27.02 15.80
N TRP A 398 -8.53 26.29 14.80
CA TRP A 398 -9.35 25.83 13.66
C TRP A 398 -10.49 24.90 14.08
N VAL A 399 -10.22 23.89 14.90
CA VAL A 399 -11.24 22.94 15.38
C VAL A 399 -12.39 23.67 16.09
N LEU A 400 -12.06 24.68 16.91
CA LEU A 400 -13.04 25.45 17.67
C LEU A 400 -13.93 26.35 16.82
N LYS A 401 -13.52 26.69 15.58
CA LYS A 401 -14.41 27.40 14.64
C LYS A 401 -15.66 26.56 14.31
N ALA A 402 -15.56 25.23 14.37
CA ALA A 402 -16.63 24.31 14.04
C ALA A 402 -17.24 24.58 12.63
N GLU A 403 -16.35 24.71 11.65
CA GLU A 403 -16.66 24.97 10.23
C GLU A 403 -16.13 23.87 9.28
N ALA A 404 -15.64 22.75 9.82
CA ALA A 404 -15.16 21.63 9.01
C ALA A 404 -16.34 20.95 8.30
N LYS A 405 -16.18 20.67 7.01
CA LYS A 405 -17.23 20.11 6.15
C LYS A 405 -17.08 18.61 5.96
N ALA A 406 -18.17 17.92 5.63
CA ALA A 406 -18.13 16.52 5.22
C ALA A 406 -17.17 16.32 4.04
N LEU A 407 -16.46 15.20 4.05
CA LEU A 407 -15.94 14.59 2.84
C LEU A 407 -17.09 13.84 2.15
N PRO A 408 -17.56 14.29 0.96
CA PRO A 408 -18.75 13.73 0.33
C PRO A 408 -18.66 12.23 0.06
N GLU A 409 -17.49 11.75 -0.33
CA GLU A 409 -17.24 10.33 -0.59
C GLU A 409 -17.48 9.45 0.65
N THR A 410 -17.02 9.89 1.82
CA THR A 410 -17.23 9.16 3.09
C THR A 410 -18.65 9.30 3.61
N PHE A 411 -19.27 10.46 3.36
CA PHE A 411 -20.68 10.69 3.70
C PHE A 411 -21.61 9.73 2.95
N GLU A 412 -21.31 9.40 1.69
CA GLU A 412 -22.05 8.37 0.93
C GLU A 412 -22.00 7.00 1.61
N LEU A 413 -20.82 6.57 2.07
CA LEU A 413 -20.68 5.31 2.82
C LEU A 413 -21.46 5.35 4.14
N TYR A 414 -21.43 6.48 4.85
CA TYR A 414 -22.18 6.66 6.08
C TYR A 414 -23.69 6.46 5.90
N GLU A 415 -24.28 7.05 4.85
CA GLU A 415 -25.72 6.89 4.56
C GLU A 415 -26.07 5.43 4.26
N VAL A 416 -25.23 4.72 3.49
CA VAL A 416 -25.43 3.28 3.23
C VAL A 416 -25.38 2.46 4.51
N LEU A 417 -24.42 2.73 5.39
CA LEU A 417 -24.29 2.02 6.67
C LEU A 417 -25.50 2.27 7.58
N LYS A 418 -25.97 3.51 7.63
CA LYS A 418 -27.17 3.93 8.36
C LYS A 418 -28.41 3.19 7.85
N ASP A 419 -28.61 3.12 6.54
CA ASP A 419 -29.73 2.38 5.92
C ASP A 419 -29.69 0.88 6.21
N LEU A 420 -28.49 0.31 6.35
CA LEU A 420 -28.29 -1.09 6.72
C LEU A 420 -28.43 -1.36 8.22
N GLY A 421 -28.64 -0.31 9.05
CA GLY A 421 -28.75 -0.43 10.50
C GLY A 421 -27.43 -0.73 11.22
N VAL A 422 -26.29 -0.51 10.55
CA VAL A 422 -24.95 -0.67 11.14
C VAL A 422 -24.71 0.47 12.14
N LYS A 423 -24.17 0.13 13.31
CA LYS A 423 -23.87 1.11 14.36
C LYS A 423 -22.68 1.96 13.97
N ILE A 424 -22.82 3.28 14.04
CA ILE A 424 -21.74 4.20 13.68
C ILE A 424 -20.98 4.65 14.94
N VAL A 425 -19.65 4.51 14.90
CA VAL A 425 -18.74 4.98 15.94
C VAL A 425 -17.73 5.94 15.33
N PHE A 426 -17.62 7.15 15.88
CA PHE A 426 -16.55 8.08 15.52
C PHE A 426 -15.42 8.00 16.55
N LEU A 427 -14.18 7.90 16.07
CA LEU A 427 -12.96 7.97 16.86
C LEU A 427 -12.13 9.17 16.43
N THR A 428 -11.54 9.87 17.38
CA THR A 428 -10.61 10.96 17.08
C THR A 428 -9.51 11.06 18.13
N GLY A 429 -8.31 11.45 17.68
CA GLY A 429 -7.19 11.81 18.56
C GLY A 429 -7.35 13.17 19.24
N ARG A 430 -8.39 13.95 18.90
CA ARG A 430 -8.73 15.19 19.60
C ARG A 430 -9.04 14.88 21.07
N THR A 431 -8.60 15.74 21.98
CA THR A 431 -8.87 15.55 23.41
C THR A 431 -10.23 16.11 23.82
N ASP A 432 -10.79 15.63 24.92
CA ASP A 432 -12.07 16.13 25.48
C ASP A 432 -11.94 17.47 26.24
N GLU A 433 -10.75 18.09 26.20
CA GLU A 433 -10.49 19.35 26.90
C GLU A 433 -10.88 20.56 26.04
N PHE A 434 -11.09 21.72 26.67
CA PHE A 434 -11.26 23.02 26.00
C PHE A 434 -12.37 23.03 24.92
N ASP A 435 -13.56 22.53 25.22
CA ASP A 435 -14.75 22.55 24.35
C ASP A 435 -14.58 21.90 22.95
N ARG A 436 -13.58 21.03 22.79
CA ARG A 436 -13.31 20.33 21.52
C ARG A 436 -14.39 19.33 21.15
N ARG A 437 -15.01 18.67 22.14
CA ARG A 437 -16.13 17.75 21.91
C ARG A 437 -17.34 18.49 21.33
N PRO A 438 -17.89 19.53 21.98
CA PRO A 438 -18.99 20.32 21.42
C PRO A 438 -18.70 20.84 20.00
N ALA A 439 -17.50 21.37 19.74
CA ALA A 439 -17.12 21.87 18.41
C ALA A 439 -17.07 20.75 17.36
N THR A 440 -16.53 19.58 17.72
CA THR A 440 -16.46 18.41 16.83
C THR A 440 -17.84 17.83 16.54
N GLU A 441 -18.70 17.69 17.56
CA GLU A 441 -20.08 17.23 17.38
C GLU A 441 -20.91 18.23 16.56
N LYS A 442 -20.68 19.54 16.73
CA LYS A 442 -21.30 20.57 15.89
C LYS A 442 -20.89 20.43 14.43
N ASN A 443 -19.61 20.18 14.13
CA ASN A 443 -19.16 19.89 12.77
C ASN A 443 -19.86 18.65 12.20
N LEU A 444 -19.88 17.53 12.95
CA LEU A 444 -20.51 16.30 12.50
C LEU A 444 -21.99 16.52 12.13
N ARG A 445 -22.76 17.14 13.03
CA ARG A 445 -24.17 17.49 12.77
C ARG A 445 -24.34 18.43 11.59
N GLY A 446 -23.50 19.48 11.52
CA GLY A 446 -23.53 20.46 10.42
C GLY A 446 -23.14 19.86 9.07
N ALA A 447 -22.33 18.79 9.09
CA ALA A 447 -21.91 18.01 7.93
C ALA A 447 -22.93 16.94 7.52
N GLY A 448 -24.02 16.77 8.27
CA GLY A 448 -25.09 15.82 7.99
C GLY A 448 -24.98 14.47 8.72
N TYR A 449 -23.89 14.23 9.46
CA TYR A 449 -23.79 13.06 10.33
C TYR A 449 -24.68 13.32 11.55
N ASP A 450 -25.88 12.72 11.58
CA ASP A 450 -26.93 13.00 12.56
C ASP A 450 -27.25 11.80 13.48
N THR A 451 -26.88 10.60 13.04
CA THR A 451 -27.01 9.35 13.79
C THR A 451 -25.64 8.70 14.03
N TRP A 452 -25.25 8.56 15.30
CA TRP A 452 -24.12 7.75 15.73
C TRP A 452 -24.36 7.21 17.13
N GLU A 453 -23.82 6.03 17.44
CA GLU A 453 -23.93 5.42 18.77
C GLU A 453 -22.96 6.06 19.76
N LYS A 454 -21.74 6.35 19.28
CA LYS A 454 -20.65 6.77 20.16
C LYS A 454 -19.64 7.65 19.44
N THR A 455 -19.25 8.73 20.10
CA THR A 455 -18.06 9.53 19.75
C THR A 455 -17.04 9.40 20.86
N SER A 456 -15.92 8.74 20.56
CA SER A 456 -14.82 8.58 21.52
C SER A 456 -13.70 9.57 21.21
N MET A 457 -13.32 10.34 22.22
CA MET A 457 -12.21 11.28 22.18
C MET A 457 -11.10 10.83 23.11
N MET A 458 -9.87 11.23 22.84
CA MET A 458 -8.73 10.86 23.68
C MET A 458 -8.78 11.63 25.01
N ILE A 459 -8.62 10.97 26.16
CA ILE A 459 -8.54 11.67 27.46
C ILE A 459 -7.09 11.56 27.96
N LEU A 460 -6.46 12.72 28.22
CA LEU A 460 -5.15 12.77 28.86
C LEU A 460 -5.35 12.72 30.38
N VAL A 461 -5.24 11.53 30.98
CA VAL A 461 -5.13 11.41 32.44
C VAL A 461 -3.66 11.31 32.80
N ALA A 462 -3.13 12.37 33.43
CA ALA A 462 -1.84 12.42 34.13
C ALA A 462 -0.76 11.45 33.61
N GLY A 463 -0.27 11.67 32.38
CA GLY A 463 0.88 10.96 31.82
C GLY A 463 0.60 9.58 31.20
N ILE A 464 -0.64 9.08 31.23
CA ILE A 464 -1.04 7.86 30.51
C ILE A 464 -2.02 8.25 29.40
N LYS A 465 -1.67 7.93 28.14
CA LYS A 465 -2.62 8.01 27.02
C LYS A 465 -3.62 6.85 27.18
N LEU A 466 -4.81 7.15 27.70
CA LEU A 466 -5.93 6.20 27.76
C LEU A 466 -7.10 6.74 26.93
N PHE A 467 -7.72 5.87 26.12
CA PHE A 467 -9.08 6.12 25.63
C PHE A 467 -10.02 5.86 26.80
N ILE A 468 -10.37 6.89 27.57
CA ILE A 468 -11.33 6.75 28.67
C ILE A 468 -12.73 7.05 28.16
N HIS A 469 -13.64 6.13 28.47
CA HIS A 469 -15.05 6.18 28.15
C HIS A 469 -15.77 7.06 29.19
N LEU A 470 -16.31 8.20 28.78
CA LEU A 470 -17.34 8.91 29.55
C LEU A 470 -18.68 8.71 28.85
N GLU A 471 -19.51 7.82 29.38
CA GLU A 471 -20.94 7.76 29.05
C GLU A 471 -21.65 8.87 29.83
N LEU A 472 -22.25 9.82 29.12
CA LEU A 472 -23.33 10.63 29.68
C LEU A 472 -24.58 10.34 28.87
N VAL A 473 -25.41 9.45 29.41
CA VAL A 473 -26.78 9.22 28.97
C VAL A 473 -27.56 10.52 29.22
N GLN A 474 -27.92 11.26 28.17
CA GLN A 474 -28.93 12.32 28.29
C GLN A 474 -30.30 11.65 28.53
N PHE A 475 -30.78 11.67 29.75
CA PHE A 475 -32.20 11.44 30.02
C PHE A 475 -32.98 12.69 29.58
N SER A 476 -33.90 12.53 28.64
CA SER A 476 -34.94 13.54 28.41
C SER A 476 -35.81 13.62 29.66
N SER A 477 -35.95 14.82 30.22
CA SER A 477 -36.80 15.07 31.37
C SER A 477 -38.28 14.95 30.95
N ASN A 478 -38.84 13.76 31.04
CA ASN A 478 -40.29 13.60 31.05
C ASN A 478 -40.83 13.90 32.45
N GLN A 479 -41.74 14.87 32.49
CA GLN A 479 -42.45 15.35 33.66
C GLN A 479 -43.06 14.22 34.50
N VAL A 480 -42.61 14.09 35.76
CA VAL A 480 -43.34 13.34 36.79
C VAL A 480 -44.36 14.29 37.41
N LYS A 481 -45.64 14.10 37.08
CA LYS A 481 -46.74 14.62 37.89
C LYS A 481 -46.76 13.84 39.20
N GLY A 482 -46.58 14.54 40.32
CA GLY A 482 -46.75 13.96 41.66
C GLY A 482 -48.22 13.62 41.97
N PRO A 483 -48.49 12.71 42.91
CA PRO A 483 -49.85 12.41 43.34
C PRO A 483 -50.28 13.41 44.42
N ASN A 484 -51.48 13.97 44.27
CA ASN A 484 -52.24 14.58 45.36
C ASN A 484 -53.43 13.67 45.70
N SER A 485 -53.56 13.42 47.01
CA SER A 485 -54.70 12.87 47.78
C SER A 485 -55.30 11.53 47.34
#